data_AF-A0A7X2ZD95-F1
#
_entry.id   AF-A0A7X2ZD95-F1
#
_cell.length_a   1.000
_cell.length_b   1.000
_cell.length_c   1.000
_cell.angle_alpha   90.00
_cell.angle_beta   90.00
_cell.angle_gamma   90.00
#
_symmetry.space_group_name_H-M   'P 1'
#
loop_
_entity.id
_entity.type
_entity.pdbx_description
1 polymer ?
#
loop_
_entity_poly.entity_id
_entity_poly.type
_entity_poly.pdbx_seq_one_letter_code
_entity_poly.pdbx_strand_id
1 'polypeptide(L)' 'MEMKCVRERIVRHVGDILQSPSIFRLMHEEYLAEGYTADLLPGCVILRLEDGEIHFAWKNGMIVERVYSYRAQQHAG' A
#
# COMPACT_ATOMS: atom_id res chain seq x y z
N MET A 1 12.79 9.67 -9.49
CA MET A 1 11.81 10.42 -8.68
C MET A 1 12.00 10.01 -7.23
N GLU A 2 12.12 10.95 -6.31
CA GLU A 2 12.23 10.65 -4.88
C GLU A 2 10.82 10.42 -4.31
N MET A 3 10.57 9.25 -3.71
CA MET A 3 9.30 8.96 -3.06
C MET A 3 9.41 9.26 -1.57
N LYS A 4 8.49 10.09 -1.07
CA LYS A 4 8.43 10.41 0.36
C LYS A 4 7.21 9.74 0.99
N CYS A 5 7.43 8.95 2.05
CA CYS A 5 6.34 8.48 2.91
C CYS A 5 5.74 9.69 3.64
N VAL A 6 4.48 9.99 3.37
CA VAL A 6 3.75 11.13 3.96
C VAL A 6 2.87 10.69 5.13
N ARG A 7 2.51 9.41 5.21
CA ARG A 7 1.70 8.86 6.30
C ARG A 7 1.93 7.36 6.47
N GLU A 8 1.97 6.90 7.72
CA GLU A 8 1.87 5.48 8.09
C GLU A 8 0.71 5.31 9.09
N ARG A 9 -0.18 4.33 8.88
CA ARG A 9 -1.22 3.95 9.85
C ARG A 9 -1.49 2.45 9.86
N ILE A 10 -1.88 1.92 11.01
CA ILE A 10 -2.40 0.54 11.12
C ILE A 10 -3.84 0.54 10.60
N VAL A 11 -4.15 -0.36 9.67
CA VAL A 11 -5.50 -0.47 9.08
C VAL A 11 -6.26 -1.71 9.51
N ARG A 12 -5.54 -2.80 9.85
CA ARG A 12 -6.20 -4.05 10.28
C ARG A 12 -5.25 -4.89 11.13
N HIS A 13 -5.77 -5.48 12.21
CA HIS A 13 -5.09 -6.56 12.92
C HIS A 13 -5.50 -7.89 12.27
N VAL A 14 -4.53 -8.70 11.87
CA VAL A 14 -4.78 -10.01 11.24
C VAL A 14 -4.42 -11.14 12.21
N GLY A 15 -3.52 -10.91 13.18
CA GLY A 15 -3.22 -11.83 14.28
C GLY A 15 -2.44 -13.09 13.87
N ASP A 16 -2.66 -13.59 12.65
CA ASP A 16 -1.98 -14.76 12.09
C ASP A 16 -1.28 -14.40 10.77
N ILE A 17 0.04 -14.64 10.71
CA ILE A 17 0.85 -14.41 9.52
C ILE A 17 0.45 -15.32 8.36
N LEU A 18 -0.11 -16.51 8.62
CA LEU A 18 -0.57 -17.45 7.61
C LEU A 18 -1.79 -16.95 6.85
N GLN A 19 -2.57 -16.04 7.44
CA GLN A 19 -3.70 -15.38 6.77
C GLN A 19 -3.29 -14.16 5.94
N SER A 20 -2.04 -13.68 6.09
CA SER A 20 -1.56 -12.50 5.39
C SER A 20 -1.55 -12.64 3.86
N PRO A 21 -1.18 -13.77 3.23
CA PRO A 21 -1.22 -13.87 1.77
C PRO A 21 -2.66 -13.79 1.23
N SER A 22 -3.61 -14.42 1.92
CA SER A 22 -5.03 -14.41 1.54
C SER A 22 -5.65 -13.03 1.67
N ILE A 23 -5.30 -12.27 2.72
CA ILE A 23 -5.86 -10.92 2.89
C ILE A 23 -5.33 -9.94 1.83
N PHE A 24 -4.06 -10.04 1.46
CA PHE A 24 -3.50 -9.21 0.39
C PHE A 24 -4.12 -9.53 -0.96
N ARG A 25 -4.36 -10.82 -1.25
CA ARG A 25 -5.05 -11.22 -2.47
C ARG A 25 -6.48 -10.66 -2.53
N LEU A 26 -7.23 -10.75 -1.42
CA LEU A 26 -8.58 -10.19 -1.36
C LEU A 26 -8.57 -8.68 -1.61
N MET A 27 -7.69 -7.94 -0.92
CA MET A 27 -7.57 -6.48 -1.11
C MET A 27 -7.21 -6.13 -2.56
N HIS A 28 -6.32 -6.90 -3.18
CA HIS A 28 -5.95 -6.71 -4.59
C HIS A 28 -7.17 -6.88 -5.52
N GLU A 29 -7.94 -7.95 -5.34
CA GLU A 29 -9.14 -8.22 -6.13
C GLU A 29 -10.23 -7.15 -5.91
N GLU A 30 -10.42 -6.66 -4.66
CA GLU A 30 -11.34 -5.58 -4.32
C GLU A 30 -10.97 -4.27 -5.05
N TYR A 31 -9.70 -3.86 -5.00
CA TYR A 31 -9.26 -2.62 -5.67
C TYR A 31 -9.36 -2.70 -7.20
N LEU A 32 -9.07 -3.86 -7.80
CA LEU A 32 -9.26 -4.06 -9.23
C LEU A 32 -10.76 -3.98 -9.61
N ALA A 33 -11.65 -4.52 -8.79
CA ALA A 33 -13.09 -4.45 -9.01
C ALA A 33 -13.63 -3.02 -8.91
N GLU A 34 -13.02 -2.17 -8.07
CA GLU A 34 -13.32 -0.74 -7.97
C GLU A 34 -12.70 0.11 -9.10
N GLY A 35 -11.89 -0.49 -9.98
CA GLY A 35 -11.28 0.17 -11.13
C GLY A 35 -9.93 0.83 -10.86
N TYR A 36 -9.30 0.55 -9.71
CA TYR A 36 -7.96 1.02 -9.43
C TYR A 36 -6.88 0.17 -10.10
N THR A 37 -5.69 0.74 -10.24
CA THR A 37 -4.48 -0.02 -10.59
C THR A 37 -3.81 -0.50 -9.31
N ALA A 38 -3.75 -1.82 -9.11
CA ALA A 38 -3.12 -2.42 -7.95
C ALA A 38 -2.14 -3.55 -8.34
N ASP A 39 -0.97 -3.59 -7.70
CA ASP A 39 0.00 -4.68 -7.79
C ASP A 39 -0.04 -5.56 -6.54
N LEU A 40 -0.01 -6.86 -6.74
CA LEU A 40 0.14 -7.85 -5.67
C LEU A 40 1.59 -8.35 -5.63
N LEU A 41 2.26 -8.13 -4.51
CA LEU A 41 3.61 -8.61 -4.23
C LEU A 41 3.59 -9.57 -3.02
N PRO A 42 4.62 -10.41 -2.83
CA PRO A 42 4.71 -11.25 -1.64
C PRO A 42 4.64 -10.41 -0.35
N GLY A 43 3.54 -10.52 0.40
CA GLY A 43 3.32 -9.81 1.66
C GLY A 43 2.96 -8.32 1.53
N CYS A 44 2.56 -7.85 0.34
CA CYS A 44 2.21 -6.45 0.11
C CYS A 44 1.19 -6.26 -1.04
N VAL A 45 0.33 -5.26 -0.92
CA VAL A 45 -0.47 -4.71 -2.04
C VAL A 45 -0.07 -3.26 -2.25
N ILE A 46 0.20 -2.88 -3.50
CA ILE A 46 0.51 -1.50 -3.89
C ILE A 46 -0.64 -0.98 -4.73
N LEU A 47 -1.33 0.05 -4.24
CA LEU A 47 -2.28 0.83 -5.01
C LEU A 47 -1.54 1.98 -5.70
N ARG A 48 -1.62 2.07 -7.02
CA ARG A 48 -1.03 3.18 -7.78
C ARG A 48 -2.06 4.27 -8.02
N LEU A 49 -1.71 5.49 -7.63
CA LEU A 49 -2.52 6.70 -7.80
C LEU A 49 -1.78 7.66 -8.76
N GLU A 50 -2.47 8.70 -9.23
CA GLU A 50 -1.88 9.68 -10.15
C GLU A 50 -0.69 10.44 -9.53
N ASP A 51 -0.75 10.71 -8.22
CA ASP A 51 0.20 11.55 -7.49
C ASP A 51 1.05 10.77 -6.47
N GLY A 52 0.91 9.44 -6.43
CA GLY A 52 1.61 8.62 -5.46
C GLY A 52 1.19 7.16 -5.43
N GLU A 53 1.48 6.52 -4.30
CA GLU A 53 1.20 5.11 -4.08
C GLU A 53 0.74 4.87 -2.64
N ILE A 54 -0.12 3.87 -2.45
CA ILE A 54 -0.47 3.37 -1.13
C ILE A 54 0.03 1.94 -1.02
N HIS A 55 0.91 1.67 -0.06
CA HIS A 55 1.44 0.34 0.19
C HIS A 55 0.77 -0.23 1.43
N PHE A 56 0.13 -1.38 1.27
CA PHE A 56 -0.41 -2.18 2.36
C PHE A 56 0.56 -3.32 2.63
N ALA A 57 1.27 -3.25 3.75
CA ALA A 57 2.31 -4.23 4.10
C ALA A 57 2.02 -4.88 5.44
N TRP A 58 2.47 -6.13 5.61
CA TRP A 58 2.36 -6.81 6.90
C TRP A 58 3.51 -6.40 7.82
N LYS A 59 3.18 -6.07 9.07
CA LYS A 59 4.14 -5.73 10.13
C LYS A 59 3.58 -6.18 11.46
N ASN A 60 4.24 -7.13 12.12
CA ASN A 60 3.93 -7.59 13.48
C ASN A 60 2.46 -7.99 13.70
N GLY A 61 1.90 -8.83 12.81
CA GLY A 61 0.51 -9.30 12.91
C GLY A 61 -0.54 -8.28 12.43
N MET A 62 -0.10 -7.14 11.89
CA MET A 62 -0.95 -6.05 11.45
C MET A 62 -0.70 -5.73 9.97
N ILE A 63 -1.73 -5.25 9.29
CA ILE A 63 -1.61 -4.59 8.00
C ILE A 63 -1.42 -3.11 8.26
N VAL A 64 -0.33 -2.58 7.72
CA VAL A 64 0.06 -1.18 7.82
C VAL A 64 -0.06 -0.55 6.44
N GLU A 65 -0.80 0.55 6.38
CA GLU A 65 -0.91 1.42 5.22
C GLU A 65 0.21 2.46 5.28
N ARG A 66 0.96 2.59 4.19
CA ARG A 66 1.94 3.66 3.95
C ARG A 66 1.57 4.42 2.71
N VAL A 67 1.42 5.72 2.84
CA VAL A 67 1.13 6.61 1.70
C VAL A 67 2.42 7.26 1.27
N TYR A 68 2.74 7.12 -0.01
CA TYR A 68 3.89 7.74 -0.67
C TYR A 68 3.39 8.77 -1.67
N SER A 69 4.07 9.91 -1.77
CA SER A 69 3.82 10.91 -2.81
C SER A 69 4.98 10.95 -3.79
N TYR A 70 4.67 11.03 -5.07
CA TYR A 70 5.60 11.40 -6.13
C TYR A 70 5.85 12.90 -6.06
N ARG A 71 6.48 13.41 -4.99
CA ARG A 71 6.89 14.82 -5.00
C ARG A 71 7.84 15.01 -6.20
N ALA A 72 7.42 15.81 -7.17
CA ALA A 72 8.35 16.48 -8.05
C ALA A 72 9.27 17.32 -7.14
N GLN A 73 10.59 17.23 -7.35
CA GLN A 73 11.50 18.27 -6.87
C GLN A 73 11.07 19.57 -7.55
N GLN A 74 10.11 20.29 -6.98
CA GLN A 74 9.89 21.68 -7.34
C GLN A 74 11.06 22.45 -6.74
N HIS A 75 11.99 22.77 -7.63
CA HIS A 75 13.09 23.70 -7.47
C HIS A 75 12.72 24.84 -6.50
N ALA A 76 13.49 24.98 -5.42
CA ALA A 76 13.75 26.31 -4.88
C ALA A 76 14.91 26.87 -5.72
N GLY A 77 14.54 27.60 -6.78
CA GLY A 77 15.40 28.62 -7.37
C GLY A 77 15.45 29.86 -6.49
#